data_AF-A0A8S0UZ63-F1
#
_entry.id   AF-A0A8S0UZ63-F1
#
_cell.length_a   1.000
_cell.length_b   1.000
_cell.length_c   1.000
_cell.angle_alpha   90.00
_cell.angle_beta   90.00
_cell.angle_gamma   90.00
#
_symmetry.space_group_name_H-M   'P 1'
#
loop_
_entity.id
_entity.type
_entity.pdbx_description
1 polymer ?
#
loop_
_entity_poly.entity_id
_entity_poly.type
_entity_poly.pdbx_seq_one_letter_code
_entity_poly.pdbx_strand_id
1 'polypeptide(L)'
;MGRGKFKGKPTGRRQFSTLEQMMAGNSASRPRTFKKEEAELEEEERSEEQLEEESEDEAGAGAEKQKGTLGIIQVDNPNLAKPENVKARDIDMEKTIELSRRESEEIERQKARERYMRLQEQGKTEQIRKVLERLALIRQQRAEAAKK
;
A
#
# COMPACT_ATOMS: atom_id res chain seq x y z
N MET A 1 -51.58 -35.04 8.88
CA MET A 1 -50.45 -34.48 8.10
C MET A 1 -49.31 -34.16 9.06
N GLY A 2 -48.29 -35.01 9.14
CA GLY A 2 -47.18 -34.86 10.08
C GLY A 2 -46.24 -33.73 9.66
N ARG A 3 -46.17 -32.64 10.44
CA ARG A 3 -45.16 -31.59 10.23
C ARG A 3 -43.86 -32.01 10.89
N GLY A 4 -42.86 -32.38 10.09
CA GLY A 4 -41.52 -32.71 10.57
C GLY A 4 -40.85 -31.49 11.22
N LYS A 5 -40.15 -31.72 12.34
CA LYS A 5 -39.37 -30.67 13.02
C LYS A 5 -38.10 -30.36 12.21
N PHE A 6 -38.08 -29.21 11.54
CA PHE A 6 -36.88 -28.69 10.87
C PHE A 6 -35.84 -28.28 11.93
N LYS A 7 -34.78 -29.08 12.10
CA LYS A 7 -33.60 -28.68 12.88
C LYS A 7 -32.75 -27.78 11.99
N GLY A 8 -32.83 -26.46 12.19
CA GLY A 8 -31.93 -25.51 11.54
C GLY A 8 -30.49 -25.85 11.90
N LYS A 9 -29.66 -26.18 10.91
CA LYS A 9 -28.23 -26.36 11.12
C LYS A 9 -27.66 -25.04 11.65
N PRO A 10 -26.74 -25.06 12.64
CA PRO A 10 -26.09 -23.83 13.08
C PRO A 10 -25.38 -23.23 11.88
N THR A 11 -25.81 -22.04 11.46
CA THR A 11 -25.13 -21.29 10.41
C THR A 11 -23.71 -21.02 10.89
N GLY A 12 -22.75 -21.75 10.30
CA GLY A 12 -21.35 -21.68 10.67
C GLY A 12 -20.90 -20.23 10.61
N ARG A 13 -20.52 -19.66 11.77
CA ARG A 13 -19.86 -18.37 11.81
C ARG A 13 -18.58 -18.49 10.98
N ARG A 14 -18.46 -17.68 9.94
CA ARG A 14 -17.23 -17.57 9.14
C ARG A 14 -16.15 -16.98 10.05
N GLN A 15 -15.15 -17.77 10.38
CA GLN A 15 -13.94 -17.29 11.02
C GLN A 15 -13.07 -16.69 9.91
N PHE A 16 -12.72 -15.40 10.03
CA PHE A 16 -11.72 -14.78 9.17
C PHE A 16 -10.38 -14.88 9.88
N SER A 17 -9.33 -15.27 9.17
CA SER A 17 -7.98 -15.29 9.73
C SER A 17 -7.57 -13.89 10.13
N THR A 18 -7.05 -13.73 11.36
CA THR A 18 -6.43 -12.47 11.79
C THR A 18 -5.05 -12.34 11.13
N LEU A 19 -4.54 -11.11 11.04
CA LEU A 19 -3.26 -10.81 10.38
C LEU A 19 -2.09 -11.59 11.02
N GLU A 20 -2.11 -11.71 12.34
CA GLU A 20 -1.17 -12.53 13.12
C GLU A 20 -1.27 -14.02 12.78
N GLN A 21 -2.49 -14.52 12.56
CA GLN A 21 -2.75 -15.92 12.25
C GLN A 21 -2.34 -16.28 10.80
N MET A 22 -2.38 -15.32 9.87
CA MET A 22 -1.81 -15.49 8.54
C MET A 22 -0.29 -15.59 8.62
N MET A 23 0.39 -14.71 9.37
CA MET A 23 1.86 -14.79 9.51
C MET A 23 2.33 -16.10 10.18
N ALA A 24 1.59 -16.58 11.19
CA ALA A 24 1.91 -17.83 11.88
C ALA A 24 1.64 -19.09 11.03
N GLY A 25 0.60 -19.07 10.17
CA GLY A 25 0.25 -20.19 9.29
C GLY A 25 1.33 -20.51 8.25
N ASN A 26 2.10 -19.50 7.86
CA ASN A 26 3.10 -19.60 6.79
C ASN A 26 4.40 -20.26 7.29
N SER A 27 4.76 -20.07 8.56
CA SER A 27 6.11 -20.40 9.07
C SER A 27 6.21 -21.76 9.76
N ALA A 28 5.09 -22.27 10.31
CA ALA A 28 5.06 -23.49 11.12
C ALA A 28 4.62 -24.75 10.36
N SER A 29 3.86 -24.62 9.26
CA SER A 29 3.28 -25.76 8.54
C SER A 29 4.07 -26.19 7.29
N ARG A 30 5.10 -25.44 6.88
CA ARG A 30 5.90 -25.75 5.68
C ARG A 30 7.00 -26.76 6.04
N PRO A 31 7.18 -27.85 5.28
CA PRO A 31 8.23 -28.84 5.56
C PRO A 31 9.62 -28.18 5.48
N ARG A 32 10.57 -28.69 6.27
CA ARG A 32 11.95 -28.13 6.34
C ARG A 32 12.71 -28.13 4.99
N THR A 33 12.27 -28.93 4.02
CA THR A 33 12.80 -28.93 2.64
C THR A 33 12.41 -27.67 1.88
N PHE A 34 11.20 -27.14 2.10
CA PHE A 34 10.73 -25.92 1.45
C PHE A 34 11.47 -24.67 1.95
N LYS A 35 11.91 -24.67 3.22
CA LYS A 35 12.77 -23.60 3.76
C LYS A 35 14.17 -23.59 3.17
N LYS A 36 14.64 -24.72 2.64
CA LYS A 36 15.94 -24.78 1.94
C LYS A 36 15.82 -24.23 0.53
N GLU A 37 14.77 -24.62 -0.19
CA GLU A 37 14.49 -24.07 -1.53
C GLU A 37 14.20 -22.56 -1.45
N GLU A 38 13.39 -22.08 -0.50
CA GLU A 38 13.19 -20.64 -0.29
C GLU A 38 14.47 -19.91 0.13
N ALA A 39 15.34 -20.52 0.94
CA ALA A 39 16.61 -19.90 1.31
C ALA A 39 17.66 -19.93 0.18
N GLU A 40 17.68 -20.98 -0.66
CA GLU A 40 18.50 -21.02 -1.87
C GLU A 40 17.98 -20.03 -2.91
N LEU A 41 16.67 -19.87 -3.07
CA LEU A 41 16.07 -18.84 -3.92
C LEU A 41 16.29 -17.43 -3.37
N GLU A 42 16.21 -17.23 -2.05
CA GLU A 42 16.51 -15.94 -1.41
C GLU A 42 18.01 -15.62 -1.47
N GLU A 43 18.90 -16.62 -1.39
CA GLU A 43 20.34 -16.43 -1.63
C GLU A 43 20.65 -16.21 -3.12
N GLU A 44 19.97 -16.88 -4.04
CA GLU A 44 20.09 -16.65 -5.49
C GLU A 44 19.54 -15.27 -5.87
N GLU A 45 18.35 -14.88 -5.42
CA GLU A 45 17.77 -13.54 -5.60
C GLU A 45 18.68 -12.48 -4.98
N ARG A 46 19.22 -12.71 -3.79
CA ARG A 46 20.15 -11.77 -3.15
C ARG A 46 21.50 -11.71 -3.87
N SER A 47 21.93 -12.80 -4.51
CA SER A 47 23.12 -12.83 -5.35
C SER A 47 22.88 -12.18 -6.71
N GLU A 48 21.68 -12.31 -7.29
CA GLU A 48 21.26 -11.63 -8.51
C GLU A 48 21.09 -10.14 -8.24
N GLU A 49 20.47 -9.73 -7.13
CA GLU A 49 20.40 -8.33 -6.68
C GLU A 49 21.79 -7.76 -6.42
N GLN A 50 22.72 -8.53 -5.81
CA GLN A 50 24.11 -8.08 -5.67
C GLN A 50 24.83 -7.98 -7.01
N LEU A 51 24.55 -8.86 -7.98
CA LEU A 51 25.11 -8.78 -9.33
C LEU A 51 24.49 -7.65 -10.15
N GLU A 52 23.22 -7.31 -9.91
CA GLU A 52 22.53 -6.17 -10.52
C GLU A 52 23.05 -4.85 -9.93
N GLU A 53 23.28 -4.80 -8.60
CA GLU A 53 23.88 -3.67 -7.89
C GLU A 53 25.37 -3.50 -8.29
N GLU A 54 26.13 -4.60 -8.40
CA GLU A 54 27.52 -4.59 -8.88
C GLU A 54 27.59 -4.22 -10.38
N SER A 55 26.62 -4.65 -11.21
CA SER A 55 26.52 -4.23 -12.61
C SER A 55 26.11 -2.76 -12.79
N GLU A 56 25.46 -2.15 -11.79
CA GLU A 56 25.07 -0.74 -11.81
C GLU A 56 26.22 0.19 -11.35
N ASP A 57 27.13 -0.30 -10.50
CA ASP A 57 28.39 0.38 -10.11
C ASP A 57 29.55 0.17 -11.13
N GLU A 58 29.62 -0.99 -11.80
CA GLU A 58 30.66 -1.40 -12.77
C GLU A 58 30.48 -0.75 -14.17
N ALA A 59 29.45 0.09 -14.36
CA ALA A 59 29.34 0.90 -15.57
C ALA A 59 30.31 2.10 -15.55
N GLY A 60 30.97 2.38 -14.41
CA GLY A 60 31.70 3.62 -14.14
C GLY A 60 33.17 3.54 -13.76
N ALA A 61 33.75 2.35 -13.63
CA ALA A 61 35.19 2.20 -13.63
C ALA A 61 35.68 1.95 -15.06
N GLY A 62 36.69 2.71 -15.48
CA GLY A 62 37.38 2.42 -16.73
C GLY A 62 37.80 0.94 -16.77
N ALA A 63 37.41 0.25 -17.83
CA ALA A 63 37.90 -1.08 -18.19
C ALA A 63 37.70 -2.17 -17.13
N GLU A 64 36.51 -2.24 -16.55
CA GLU A 64 36.05 -3.53 -16.04
C GLU A 64 35.71 -4.43 -17.22
N LYS A 65 36.33 -5.62 -17.22
CA LYS A 65 36.42 -6.49 -18.38
C LYS A 65 35.05 -7.07 -18.69
N GLN A 66 34.27 -6.36 -19.52
CA GLN A 66 33.00 -6.88 -20.00
C GLN A 66 33.22 -8.26 -20.63
N LYS A 67 32.50 -9.24 -20.10
CA LYS A 67 32.66 -10.65 -20.49
C LYS A 67 32.16 -10.82 -21.93
N GLY A 68 32.97 -11.48 -22.76
CA GLY A 68 32.56 -11.89 -24.12
C GLY A 68 32.47 -10.74 -25.13
N THR A 69 31.43 -10.75 -25.95
CA THR A 69 31.26 -9.82 -27.10
C THR A 69 30.72 -8.45 -26.71
N LEU A 70 30.30 -8.26 -25.46
CA LEU A 70 29.71 -7.00 -24.98
C LEU A 70 30.69 -5.82 -25.09
N GLY A 71 31.99 -6.06 -24.85
CA GLY A 71 33.03 -5.03 -24.99
C GLY A 71 33.34 -4.61 -26.44
N ILE A 72 32.82 -5.31 -27.45
CA ILE A 72 32.99 -4.97 -28.87
C ILE A 72 31.84 -4.07 -29.36
N ILE A 73 30.70 -4.09 -28.66
CA ILE A 73 29.49 -3.35 -29.06
C ILE A 73 29.58 -1.92 -28.55
N GLN A 74 29.48 -0.94 -29.45
CA GLN A 74 29.39 0.47 -29.09
C GLN A 74 27.96 0.79 -28.63
N VAL A 75 27.79 1.15 -27.36
CA VAL A 75 26.49 1.50 -26.77
C VAL A 75 26.28 3.02 -26.88
N ASP A 76 25.57 3.45 -27.91
CA ASP A 76 25.18 4.86 -28.13
C ASP A 76 23.81 5.16 -27.49
N ASN A 77 23.65 4.87 -26.20
CA ASN A 77 22.41 5.21 -25.49
C ASN A 77 22.56 6.59 -24.80
N PRO A 78 21.89 7.65 -25.30
CA PRO A 78 21.98 8.99 -24.71
C PRO A 78 21.40 9.07 -23.29
N ASN A 79 20.59 8.09 -22.87
CA ASN A 79 20.05 7.99 -21.52
C ASN A 79 20.88 7.08 -20.61
N LEU A 80 22.05 6.60 -21.03
CA LEU A 80 23.01 5.88 -20.18
C LEU A 80 23.76 6.86 -19.27
N ALA A 81 23.06 7.82 -18.69
CA ALA A 81 23.62 8.71 -17.69
C ALA A 81 23.58 7.98 -16.35
N LYS A 82 24.73 7.91 -15.68
CA LYS A 82 24.81 7.38 -14.32
C LYS A 82 24.15 8.34 -13.34
N PRO A 83 23.53 7.84 -12.27
CA PRO A 83 23.12 8.70 -11.17
C PRO A 83 24.36 9.39 -10.57
N GLU A 84 24.37 10.71 -10.53
CA GLU A 84 25.40 11.48 -9.82
C GLU A 84 25.04 11.58 -8.33
N ASN A 85 25.95 11.13 -7.46
CA ASN A 85 25.82 11.25 -6.02
C ASN A 85 26.11 12.69 -5.58
N VAL A 86 25.07 13.52 -5.49
CA VAL A 86 25.19 14.91 -5.01
C VAL A 86 25.31 14.94 -3.49
N LYS A 87 26.29 15.70 -2.96
CA LYS A 87 26.47 15.85 -1.52
C LYS A 87 25.39 16.77 -0.95
N ALA A 88 24.90 16.45 0.25
CA ALA A 88 23.85 17.20 0.92
C ALA A 88 24.13 18.71 1.12
N ARG A 89 25.40 19.14 1.04
CA ARG A 89 25.80 20.55 1.15
C ARG A 89 25.53 21.38 -0.10
N ASP A 90 25.42 20.72 -1.25
CA ASP A 90 25.29 21.37 -2.56
C ASP A 90 23.82 21.34 -3.07
N ILE A 91 22.89 20.91 -2.21
CA ILE A 91 21.46 20.84 -2.53
C ILE A 91 20.83 22.22 -2.24
N ASP A 92 20.42 22.92 -3.31
CA ASP A 92 19.63 24.16 -3.22
C ASP A 92 18.21 23.86 -2.69
N MET A 93 17.97 24.10 -1.40
CA MET A 93 16.64 23.92 -0.79
C MET A 93 15.57 24.91 -1.29
N GLU A 94 15.97 25.98 -1.97
CA GLU A 94 15.05 26.98 -2.56
C GLU A 94 14.43 26.52 -3.89
N LYS A 95 15.01 25.51 -4.55
CA LYS A 95 14.39 24.90 -5.72
C LYS A 95 13.25 24.01 -5.22
N THR A 96 12.02 24.51 -5.29
CA THR A 96 10.83 23.69 -5.05
C THR A 96 10.86 22.54 -6.04
N ILE A 97 11.13 21.34 -5.54
CA ILE A 97 10.95 20.10 -6.30
C ILE A 97 9.46 20.07 -6.65
N GLU A 98 9.14 20.29 -7.92
CA GLU A 98 7.79 20.16 -8.41
C GLU A 98 7.38 18.70 -8.19
N LEU A 99 6.49 18.49 -7.23
CA LEU A 99 6.02 17.17 -6.84
C LEU A 99 5.61 16.39 -8.09
N SER A 100 6.04 15.14 -8.16
CA SER A 100 5.72 14.27 -9.30
C SER A 100 4.21 14.27 -9.52
N ARG A 101 3.75 14.10 -10.78
CA ARG A 101 2.31 14.08 -11.10
C ARG A 101 1.53 13.13 -10.17
N ARG A 102 2.15 11.99 -9.84
CA ARG A 102 1.61 10.99 -8.91
C ARG A 102 1.43 11.55 -7.49
N GLU A 103 2.45 12.23 -6.98
CA GLU A 103 2.43 12.81 -5.64
C GLU A 103 1.42 13.96 -5.52
N SER A 104 1.31 14.78 -6.58
CA SER A 104 0.31 15.86 -6.65
C SER A 104 -1.12 15.31 -6.60
N GLU A 105 -1.41 14.25 -7.37
CA GLU A 105 -2.73 13.59 -7.36
C GLU A 105 -3.03 12.91 -6.01
N GLU A 106 -2.02 12.32 -5.36
CA GLU A 106 -2.17 11.72 -4.03
C GLU A 106 -2.48 12.76 -2.95
N ILE A 107 -1.79 13.91 -2.97
CA ILE A 107 -2.06 15.02 -2.06
C ILE A 107 -3.45 15.61 -2.30
N GLU A 108 -3.87 15.75 -3.56
CA GLU A 108 -5.21 16.22 -3.87
C GLU A 108 -6.27 15.23 -3.37
N ARG A 109 -6.06 13.93 -3.54
CA ARG A 109 -6.93 12.88 -2.99
C ARG A 109 -7.01 12.94 -1.47
N GLN A 110 -5.90 13.18 -0.78
CA GLN A 110 -5.87 13.35 0.68
C GLN A 110 -6.66 14.60 1.10
N LYS A 111 -6.39 15.77 0.47
CA LYS A 111 -7.12 17.01 0.74
C LYS A 111 -8.63 16.89 0.49
N ALA A 112 -9.03 16.16 -0.56
CA ALA A 112 -10.44 15.91 -0.85
C ALA A 112 -11.11 15.06 0.24
N ARG A 113 -10.42 14.03 0.74
CA ARG A 113 -10.90 13.20 1.86
C ARG A 113 -11.04 14.03 3.15
N GLU A 114 -10.04 14.83 3.49
CA GLU A 114 -10.09 15.71 4.67
C GLU A 114 -11.24 16.71 4.57
N ARG A 115 -11.42 17.33 3.39
CA ARG A 115 -12.52 18.26 3.16
C ARG A 115 -13.88 17.59 3.34
N TYR A 116 -14.02 16.36 2.85
CA TYR A 116 -15.24 15.58 3.03
C TYR A 116 -15.51 15.28 4.51
N MET A 117 -14.50 14.81 5.25
CA MET A 117 -14.59 14.57 6.69
C MET A 117 -14.96 15.85 7.45
N ARG A 118 -14.32 16.97 7.14
CA ARG A 118 -14.62 18.28 7.74
C ARG A 118 -16.05 18.74 7.46
N LEU A 119 -16.58 18.50 6.26
CA LEU A 119 -17.97 18.82 5.92
C LEU A 119 -18.96 17.92 6.66
N GLN A 120 -18.60 16.67 6.91
CA GLN A 120 -19.40 15.72 7.67
C GLN A 120 -19.45 16.11 9.16
N GLU A 121 -18.33 16.48 9.75
CA GLU A 121 -18.24 17.02 11.12
C GLU A 121 -19.05 18.31 11.27
N GLN A 122 -18.99 19.20 10.29
CA GLN A 122 -19.82 20.41 10.24
C GLN A 122 -21.30 20.12 10.02
N GLY A 123 -21.68 18.87 9.75
CA GLY A 123 -23.03 18.45 9.43
C GLY A 123 -23.60 19.06 8.14
N LYS A 124 -22.72 19.48 7.23
CA LYS A 124 -23.10 20.09 5.95
C LYS A 124 -23.41 19.06 4.86
N THR A 125 -23.02 17.80 5.04
CA THR A 125 -23.39 16.74 4.10
C THR A 125 -24.90 16.47 4.16
N GLU A 126 -25.52 16.18 3.02
CA GLU A 126 -26.96 15.94 2.93
C GLU A 126 -27.41 14.78 3.82
N GLN A 127 -26.55 13.78 3.99
CA GLN A 127 -26.79 12.66 4.89
C GLN A 127 -26.91 13.12 6.35
N ILE A 128 -25.95 13.93 6.84
CA ILE A 128 -26.00 14.44 8.20
C ILE A 128 -27.19 15.38 8.38
N ARG A 129 -27.50 16.25 7.40
CA ARG A 129 -28.69 17.12 7.45
C ARG A 129 -29.98 16.32 7.65
N LYS A 130 -30.20 15.26 6.86
CA LYS A 130 -31.36 14.37 7.01
C LYS A 130 -31.40 13.68 8.38
N VAL A 131 -30.24 13.25 8.90
CA VAL A 131 -30.15 12.65 10.23
C VAL A 131 -30.47 13.67 11.32
N LEU A 132 -29.97 14.90 11.22
CA LEU A 132 -30.27 15.99 12.14
C LEU A 132 -31.75 16.37 12.13
N GLU A 133 -32.37 16.46 10.95
CA GLU A 133 -33.81 16.69 10.77
C GLU A 133 -34.63 15.59 11.43
N ARG A 134 -34.28 14.32 11.21
CA ARG A 134 -34.94 13.18 11.85
C ARG A 134 -34.79 13.22 13.37
N LEU A 135 -33.62 13.56 13.89
CA LEU A 135 -33.40 13.72 15.33
C LEU A 135 -34.21 14.89 15.91
N ALA A 136 -34.36 16.00 15.17
CA ALA A 136 -35.19 17.13 15.58
C ALA A 136 -36.67 16.72 15.70
N LEU A 137 -37.21 15.98 14.72
CA LEU A 137 -38.56 15.42 14.77
C LEU A 137 -38.78 14.52 16.00
N ILE A 138 -37.84 13.62 16.30
CA ILE A 138 -37.92 12.75 17.48
C ILE A 138 -37.87 13.57 18.77
N ARG A 139 -37.04 14.61 18.84
CA ARG A 139 -36.98 15.51 20.00
C ARG A 139 -38.31 16.25 20.20
N GLN A 140 -38.94 16.73 19.13
CA GLN A 140 -40.26 17.36 19.19
C GLN A 140 -41.34 16.39 19.71
N GLN A 141 -41.42 15.19 19.14
CA GLN A 141 -42.38 14.16 19.59
C GLN A 141 -42.20 13.81 21.07
N ARG A 142 -40.96 13.72 21.55
CA ARG A 142 -40.68 13.47 22.97
C ARG A 142 -41.11 14.64 23.86
N ALA A 143 -40.87 15.88 23.42
CA ALA A 143 -41.27 17.06 24.17
C ALA A 143 -42.79 17.23 24.24
N GLU A 144 -43.51 16.93 23.14
CA GLU A 144 -44.98 16.93 23.10
C GLU A 144 -45.57 15.84 23.98
N ALA A 145 -45.00 14.62 23.94
CA ALA A 145 -45.42 13.52 24.80
C ALA A 145 -45.17 13.81 26.29
N ALA A 146 -44.10 14.54 26.64
CA ALA A 146 -43.82 14.94 28.02
C ALA A 146 -44.71 16.09 28.52
N LYS A 147 -45.33 16.86 27.61
CA LYS A 147 -46.28 17.94 27.93
C LYS A 147 -47.72 17.45 28.04
N LYS A 148 -48.01 16.25 27.55
CA LYS A 148 -49.32 15.59 27.61
C LYS A 148 -49.44 14.73 28.85
#